data_AF-A0A536P6B3-F1
#
_entry.id   AF-A0A536P6B3-F1
#
_cell.length_a   1.000
_cell.length_b   1.000
_cell.length_c   1.000
_cell.angle_alpha   90.00
_cell.angle_beta   90.00
_cell.angle_gamma   90.00
#
_symmetry.space_group_name_H-M   'P 1'
#
loop_
_entity.id
_entity.type
_entity.pdbx_description
1 polymer ?
#
loop_
_entity_poly.entity_id
_entity_poly.type
_entity_poly.pdbx_seq_one_letter_code
_entity_poly.pdbx_strand_id
1 'polypeptide(L)'
;MADPVASARAAGLRYVSDTMPGIRRRRSGKGFSYLAPDGGAIREAQTIRRIRSLAIPPAWNDVWICAHPAGHLQASGRDARGRKQYRYHSR
;
A
#
# COMPACT_ATOMS: atom_id res chain seq x y z
N MET A 1 -22.87 3.88 16.17
CA MET A 1 -22.09 4.07 14.93
C MET A 1 -20.66 3.67 15.30
N ALA A 2 -20.26 2.43 15.01
CA ALA A 2 -19.07 1.84 15.58
C ALA A 2 -17.83 2.33 14.83
N ASP A 3 -17.06 3.21 15.48
CA ASP A 3 -15.76 3.68 15.01
C ASP A 3 -14.82 2.48 14.76
N PRO A 4 -14.44 2.19 13.50
CA PRO A 4 -13.56 1.06 13.17
C PRO A 4 -12.15 1.21 13.77
N VAL A 5 -11.84 2.41 14.29
CA VAL A 5 -10.60 2.80 14.96
C VAL A 5 -10.40 2.05 16.28
N ALA A 6 -11.47 1.68 16.99
CA ALA A 6 -11.35 1.06 18.31
C ALA A 6 -11.04 -0.46 18.26
N SER A 7 -11.44 -1.16 17.19
CA SER A 7 -11.34 -2.63 17.12
C SER A 7 -9.94 -3.16 16.77
N ALA A 8 -9.02 -2.31 16.32
CA ALA A 8 -7.69 -2.75 15.87
C ALA A 8 -6.59 -2.70 16.95
N ARG A 9 -6.77 -1.93 18.03
CA ARG A 9 -5.78 -1.86 19.12
C ARG A 9 -5.67 -3.19 19.91
N ALA A 10 -6.68 -4.04 19.86
CA ALA A 10 -6.72 -5.29 20.62
C ALA A 10 -5.89 -6.44 20.00
N ALA A 11 -5.38 -6.30 18.76
CA ALA A 11 -4.76 -7.40 18.01
C ALA A 11 -3.30 -7.17 17.57
N GLY A 12 -2.62 -6.11 18.03
CA GLY A 12 -1.24 -5.82 17.61
C GLY A 12 -1.10 -5.30 16.16
N LEU A 13 -2.21 -4.92 15.53
CA LEU A 13 -2.24 -4.38 14.17
C LEU A 13 -1.83 -2.90 14.19
N ARG A 14 -0.67 -2.57 13.60
CA ARG A 14 -0.28 -1.17 13.37
C ARG A 14 -1.29 -0.53 12.42
N TYR A 15 -2.04 0.45 12.94
CA TYR A 15 -2.98 1.23 12.15
C TYR A 15 -2.18 2.08 11.16
N VAL A 16 -2.37 1.83 9.87
CA VAL A 16 -1.73 2.53 8.76
C VAL A 16 -2.82 3.01 7.79
N SER A 17 -2.86 4.31 7.51
CA SER A 17 -3.76 4.90 6.50
C SER A 17 -2.95 5.43 5.33
N ASP A 18 -3.61 5.67 4.19
CA ASP A 18 -2.98 6.26 3.00
C ASP A 18 -2.53 7.71 3.20
N THR A 19 -2.89 8.32 4.32
CA THR A 19 -2.39 9.62 4.79
C THR A 19 -1.07 9.52 5.57
N MET A 20 -0.63 8.30 5.91
CA MET A 20 0.63 8.07 6.62
C MET A 20 1.79 7.84 5.65
N PRO A 21 3.04 8.08 6.09
CA PRO A 21 4.23 7.81 5.29
C PRO A 21 4.25 6.34 4.85
N GLY A 22 4.19 6.09 3.54
CA GLY A 22 4.19 4.75 2.96
C GLY A 22 4.91 4.70 1.63
N ILE A 23 4.95 3.50 1.05
CA ILE A 23 5.61 3.26 -0.22
C ILE A 23 4.72 3.76 -1.35
N ARG A 24 5.25 4.60 -2.23
CA ARG A 24 4.55 5.10 -3.40
C ARG A 24 4.97 4.33 -4.64
N ARG A 25 4.01 3.88 -5.44
CA ARG A 25 4.30 3.30 -6.76
C ARG A 25 4.27 4.41 -7.81
N ARG A 26 5.35 4.54 -8.56
CA ARG A 26 5.48 5.48 -9.68
C ARG A 26 5.75 4.71 -10.96
N ARG A 27 5.10 5.09 -12.06
CA ARG A 27 5.41 4.52 -13.38
C ARG A 27 6.81 4.97 -13.82
N SER A 28 7.64 4.05 -14.28
CA SER A 28 8.99 4.33 -14.78
C SER A 28 9.27 3.50 -16.03
N GLY A 29 9.33 4.16 -17.18
CA GLY A 29 9.47 3.51 -18.48
C GLY A 29 8.38 2.46 -18.72
N LYS A 30 8.81 1.21 -18.98
CA LYS A 30 7.92 0.07 -19.22
C LYS A 30 7.39 -0.60 -17.93
N GLY A 31 7.79 -0.12 -16.74
CA GLY A 31 7.46 -0.75 -15.47
C GLY A 31 7.08 0.24 -14.36
N PHE A 32 7.32 -0.19 -13.13
CA PHE A 32 7.04 0.59 -11.92
C PHE A 32 8.29 0.67 -11.04
N SER A 33 8.52 1.86 -10.48
CA SER A 33 9.48 2.11 -9.42
C SER A 33 8.73 2.36 -8.11
N TYR A 34 9.32 1.96 -7.00
CA TYR A 34 8.76 2.14 -5.67
C TYR A 34 9.60 3.15 -4.91
N LEU A 35 8.94 4.13 -4.30
CA LEU A 35 9.58 5.18 -3.52
C LEU A 35 9.19 5.00 -2.06
N ALA A 36 10.18 4.99 -1.18
CA ALA A 36 9.99 5.02 0.25
C ALA A 36 9.44 6.40 0.68
N PRO A 37 8.96 6.53 1.94
CA PRO A 37 8.31 7.75 2.38
C PRO A 37 9.26 8.96 2.43
N ASP A 38 10.54 8.71 2.62
CA ASP A 38 11.65 9.66 2.55
C ASP A 38 12.00 10.10 1.11
N GLY A 39 11.37 9.50 0.10
CA GLY A 39 11.65 9.74 -1.31
C GLY A 39 12.74 8.85 -1.89
N GLY A 40 13.36 7.99 -1.08
CA GLY A 40 14.37 7.03 -1.52
C GLY A 40 13.78 5.97 -2.46
N ALA A 41 14.50 5.61 -3.52
CA ALA A 41 14.06 4.52 -4.40
C ALA A 41 14.28 3.16 -3.74
N ILE A 42 13.20 2.40 -3.56
CA ILE A 42 13.24 1.04 -3.03
C ILE A 42 13.73 0.11 -4.12
N ARG A 43 14.94 -0.43 -3.92
CA ARG A 43 15.57 -1.44 -4.78
C ARG A 43 15.67 -2.81 -4.12
N GLU A 44 15.27 -2.90 -2.86
CA GLU A 44 15.34 -4.15 -2.11
C GLU A 44 14.42 -5.21 -2.72
N ALA A 45 15.01 -6.34 -3.12
CA ALA A 45 14.31 -7.41 -3.82
C ALA A 45 13.19 -8.03 -2.97
N GLN A 46 13.37 -8.12 -1.65
CA GLN A 46 12.36 -8.68 -0.75
C GLN A 46 11.10 -7.80 -0.72
N THR A 47 11.27 -6.50 -0.50
CA THR A 47 10.17 -5.53 -0.56
C THR A 47 9.49 -5.54 -1.94
N ILE A 48 10.25 -5.53 -3.04
CA ILE A 48 9.67 -5.57 -4.39
C ILE A 48 8.86 -6.85 -4.64
N ARG A 49 9.37 -8.03 -4.22
CA ARG A 49 8.66 -9.31 -4.36
C ARG A 49 7.35 -9.29 -3.58
N ARG A 50 7.35 -8.77 -2.36
CA ARG A 50 6.13 -8.61 -1.55
C ARG A 50 5.12 -7.67 -2.23
N ILE A 51 5.58 -6.53 -2.75
CA ILE A 51 4.66 -5.60 -3.43
C ILE A 51 4.05 -6.25 -4.68
N ARG A 52 4.83 -7.05 -5.42
CA ARG A 52 4.32 -7.80 -6.58
C ARG A 52 3.33 -8.88 -6.18
N SER A 53 3.50 -9.55 -5.03
CA SER A 53 2.55 -10.56 -4.55
C SER A 53 1.19 -9.98 -4.16
N LEU A 54 1.10 -8.67 -3.85
CA LEU A 54 -0.18 -7.98 -3.64
C LEU A 54 -1.04 -7.86 -4.91
N ALA A 55 -0.48 -8.20 -6.08
CA ALA A 55 -1.17 -8.19 -7.38
C ALA A 55 -1.91 -6.87 -7.67
N ILE A 56 -1.28 -5.74 -7.33
CA ILE A 56 -1.89 -4.41 -7.50
C ILE A 56 -2.05 -4.13 -8.99
N PRO A 57 -3.29 -3.92 -9.50
CA PRO A 57 -3.53 -3.73 -10.92
C PRO A 57 -2.67 -2.60 -11.51
N PRO A 58 -2.09 -2.78 -12.71
CA PRO A 58 -1.25 -1.76 -13.34
C PRO A 58 -2.02 -0.48 -13.71
N ALA A 59 -3.34 -0.60 -13.90
CA ALA A 59 -4.23 0.53 -14.19
C ALA A 59 -4.48 1.45 -12.98
N TRP A 60 -4.03 1.07 -11.76
CA TRP A 60 -4.20 1.93 -10.60
C TRP A 60 -3.19 3.08 -10.58
N ASN A 61 -3.70 4.29 -10.35
CA ASN A 61 -2.94 5.52 -10.14
C ASN A 61 -2.91 5.89 -8.65
N ASP A 62 -2.03 6.81 -8.26
CA ASP A 62 -1.86 7.27 -6.87
C ASP A 62 -1.76 6.12 -5.86
N VAL A 63 -0.96 5.10 -6.20
CA VAL A 63 -0.89 3.90 -5.38
C VAL A 63 0.01 4.12 -4.18
N TRP A 64 -0.59 3.95 -3.01
CA TRP A 64 0.07 3.87 -1.71
C TRP A 64 0.12 2.42 -1.26
N ILE A 65 1.26 2.00 -0.71
CA ILE A 65 1.52 0.64 -0.25
C ILE A 65 2.09 0.71 1.15
N CYS A 66 1.59 -0.13 2.06
CA CYS A 66 2.09 -0.18 3.41
C CYS A 66 3.53 -0.72 3.45
N ALA A 67 4.43 -0.01 4.13
CA ALA A 67 5.79 -0.47 4.35
C ALA A 67 5.85 -1.75 5.20
N HIS A 68 4.90 -1.96 6.12
CA HIS A 68 4.89 -3.11 7.03
C HIS A 68 3.97 -4.25 6.54
N PRO A 69 4.43 -5.51 6.56
CA PRO A 69 3.64 -6.66 6.08
C PRO A 69 2.42 -6.96 6.94
N ALA A 70 2.47 -6.63 8.23
CA ALA A 70 1.37 -6.79 9.17
C ALA A 70 0.38 -5.60 9.18
N GLY A 71 0.44 -4.72 8.18
CA GLY A 71 -0.52 -3.64 8.03
C GLY A 71 -1.91 -4.19 7.66
N HIS A 72 -2.95 -3.71 8.34
CA HIS A 72 -4.33 -4.10 8.03
C HIS A 72 -4.73 -3.72 6.60
N LEU A 73 -4.26 -2.55 6.14
CA LEU A 73 -4.32 -2.10 4.74
C LEU A 73 -2.95 -2.32 4.10
N GLN A 74 -2.90 -3.14 3.05
CA GLN A 74 -1.66 -3.43 2.34
C GLN A 74 -1.40 -2.44 1.21
N ALA A 75 -2.45 -2.04 0.48
CA ALA A 75 -2.33 -1.01 -0.55
C ALA A 75 -3.64 -0.28 -0.79
N SER A 76 -3.55 0.95 -1.26
CA SER A 76 -4.68 1.70 -1.81
C SER A 76 -4.26 2.37 -3.11
N GLY A 77 -5.23 2.70 -3.96
CA GLY A 77 -4.98 3.45 -5.18
C GLY A 77 -6.29 3.88 -5.82
N ARG A 78 -6.21 4.62 -6.92
CA ARG A 78 -7.37 5.00 -7.73
C ARG A 78 -7.43 4.12 -8.97
N ASP A 79 -8.58 3.54 -9.28
CA ASP A 79 -8.77 2.80 -10.53
C ASP A 79 -8.77 3.72 -11.76
N ALA A 80 -8.88 3.14 -12.95
CA ALA A 80 -8.97 3.90 -14.21
C ALA A 80 -10.19 4.84 -14.29
N ARG A 81 -11.18 4.66 -13.40
CA ARG A 81 -12.38 5.51 -13.27
C ARG A 81 -12.25 6.54 -12.13
N GLY A 82 -11.06 6.67 -11.53
CA GLY A 82 -10.79 7.61 -10.44
C GLY A 82 -11.30 7.18 -9.07
N ARG A 83 -11.88 5.98 -8.94
CA ARG A 83 -12.46 5.50 -7.67
C ARG A 83 -11.37 4.95 -6.76
N LYS A 84 -11.43 5.29 -5.48
CA LYS A 84 -10.48 4.81 -4.48
C LYS A 84 -10.75 3.33 -4.16
N GLN A 85 -9.75 2.50 -4.41
CA GLN A 85 -9.75 1.07 -4.18
C GLN A 85 -8.74 0.72 -3.07
N TYR A 86 -9.05 -0.34 -2.33
CA TYR A 86 -8.24 -0.82 -1.21
C TYR A 86 -7.88 -2.30 -1.39
N ARG A 87 -6.72 -2.69 -0.88
CA ARG A 87 -6.24 -4.08 -0.77
C ARG A 87 -5.88 -4.34 0.68
N TYR A 88 -6.57 -5.30 1.27
CA TYR A 88 -6.35 -5.74 2.64
C TYR A 88 -5.52 -7.02 2.65
N HIS A 89 -4.91 -7.33 3.80
CA HIS A 89 -4.29 -8.64 3.98
C HIS A 89 -5.39 -9.72 3.95
N SER A 90 -5.23 -10.74 3.10
CA SER A 90 -5.99 -11.98 3.27
C SER A 90 -5.53 -12.62 4.57
N ARG A 91 -6.44 -12.83 5.51
CA ARG A 91 -6.17 -13.52 6.79
C ARG A 91 -5.34 -14.77 6.61
#